data_AF-A0A0N9ZHJ6-F1
#
_entry.id   AF-A0A0N9ZHJ6-F1
#
_cell.length_a   1.000
_cell.length_b   1.000
_cell.length_c   1.000
_cell.angle_alpha   90.00
_cell.angle_beta   90.00
_cell.angle_gamma   90.00
#
_symmetry.space_group_name_H-M   'P 1'
#
loop_
_entity.id
_entity.type
_entity.pdbx_description
1 polymer ?
#
loop_
_entity_poly.entity_id
_entity_poly.type
_entity_poly.pdbx_seq_one_letter_code
_entity_poly.pdbx_strand_id
1 'polypeptide(L)'
;MPAFDANLPRIERRWPVVCAQTLDWDLTEEGLPGRTTARPCPIMGPHMDGRIGLFIALESHGPIDALAIMLGTNDFKAHFDASADDIASDIGFLLDVALSEDVQERHGGFEPFLIAPPAPFEAGIMADEFAGATQKARDIAALYAAEAEKRDVGFFDAGSVIRCSDVDGIHFDAAAHDVLGRAVADFIQSEMQRATP
;
A
#
# COMPACT_ATOMS: atom_id res chain seq x y z
N MET A 1 16.88 -26.64 -7.93
CA MET A 1 16.33 -25.56 -7.09
C MET A 1 17.17 -24.33 -7.39
N PRO A 2 16.70 -23.31 -8.11
CA PRO A 2 17.51 -22.11 -8.24
C PRO A 2 17.61 -21.47 -6.86
N ALA A 3 18.84 -21.15 -6.48
CA ALA A 3 19.18 -20.51 -5.23
C ALA A 3 18.46 -19.16 -5.12
N PHE A 4 18.05 -18.81 -3.91
CA PHE A 4 17.60 -17.46 -3.56
C PHE A 4 18.68 -16.47 -3.99
N ASP A 5 18.41 -15.68 -5.03
CA ASP A 5 19.30 -14.61 -5.44
C ASP A 5 18.99 -13.38 -4.57
N ALA A 6 19.73 -13.27 -3.47
CA ALA A 6 19.69 -12.12 -2.58
C ALA A 6 20.27 -10.84 -3.23
N ASN A 7 20.72 -10.89 -4.49
CA ASN A 7 21.39 -9.80 -5.20
C ASN A 7 20.56 -9.21 -6.36
N LEU A 8 19.23 -9.28 -6.33
CA LEU A 8 18.49 -8.26 -7.06
C LEU A 8 18.82 -6.91 -6.39
N PRO A 9 19.46 -5.95 -7.09
CA PRO A 9 19.73 -4.65 -6.47
C PRO A 9 18.40 -4.11 -5.97
N ARG A 10 18.36 -3.76 -4.68
CA ARG A 10 17.20 -3.31 -3.87
C ARG A 10 16.29 -2.28 -4.57
N ILE A 11 16.78 -1.67 -5.65
CA ILE A 11 16.20 -0.57 -6.41
C ILE A 11 15.58 -1.00 -7.75
N GLU A 12 16.04 -2.05 -8.44
CA GLU A 12 15.66 -2.20 -9.87
C GLU A 12 14.31 -2.88 -10.13
N ARG A 13 13.78 -3.66 -9.18
CA ARG A 13 12.65 -4.59 -9.44
C ARG A 13 11.53 -4.51 -8.41
N ARG A 14 11.45 -3.45 -7.60
CA ARG A 14 10.30 -3.27 -6.69
C ARG A 14 9.07 -2.88 -7.52
N TRP A 15 7.89 -3.29 -7.06
CA TRP A 15 6.64 -3.03 -7.78
C TRP A 15 6.43 -1.55 -8.16
N PRO A 16 6.82 -0.52 -7.37
CA PRO A 16 6.64 0.88 -7.79
C PRO A 16 7.52 1.24 -8.98
N VAL A 17 8.74 0.68 -9.02
CA VAL A 17 9.70 0.87 -10.12
C VAL A 17 9.19 0.21 -11.40
N VAL A 18 8.69 -1.02 -11.29
CA VAL A 18 8.07 -1.72 -12.43
C VAL A 18 6.82 -0.98 -12.93
N CYS A 19 6.00 -0.45 -12.02
CA CYS A 19 4.82 0.35 -12.34
C CYS A 19 5.19 1.62 -13.11
N ALA A 20 6.09 2.43 -12.55
CA ALA A 20 6.54 3.67 -13.19
C ALA A 20 7.21 3.44 -14.54
N GLN A 21 8.05 2.41 -14.68
CA GLN A 21 8.63 2.02 -15.97
C GLN A 21 7.58 1.60 -17.01
N THR A 22 6.50 0.96 -16.56
CA THR A 22 5.42 0.53 -17.46
C THR A 22 4.56 1.71 -17.90
N LEU A 23 4.36 2.70 -17.02
CA LEU A 23 3.63 3.93 -17.31
C LEU A 23 4.46 4.99 -18.05
N ASP A 24 5.79 4.86 -18.06
CA ASP A 24 6.75 5.90 -18.47
C ASP A 24 6.62 7.18 -17.63
N TRP A 25 6.51 7.02 -16.30
CA TRP A 25 6.32 8.09 -15.32
C TRP A 25 7.54 8.28 -14.42
N ASP A 26 7.70 9.49 -13.88
CA ASP A 26 8.64 9.76 -12.79
C ASP A 26 8.11 9.16 -11.47
N LEU A 27 9.01 8.63 -10.64
CA LEU A 27 8.66 7.91 -9.42
C LEU A 27 9.24 8.55 -8.16
N THR A 28 8.38 8.77 -7.17
CA THR A 28 8.75 9.06 -5.79
C THR A 28 8.36 7.87 -4.90
N GLU A 29 9.34 7.16 -4.34
CA GLU A 29 9.08 6.00 -3.48
C GLU A 29 9.10 6.36 -1.99
N GLU A 30 7.91 6.38 -1.36
CA GLU A 30 7.73 6.64 0.07
C GLU A 30 7.41 5.37 0.88
N GLY A 31 8.10 4.27 0.58
CA GLY A 31 7.93 2.98 1.26
C GLY A 31 8.77 2.86 2.53
N LEU A 32 8.13 2.68 3.69
CA LEU A 32 8.78 2.49 5.00
C LEU A 32 8.39 1.14 5.63
N PRO A 33 9.33 0.19 5.79
CA PRO A 33 9.05 -1.08 6.47
C PRO A 33 8.52 -0.87 7.89
N GLY A 34 7.42 -1.55 8.23
CA GLY A 34 6.76 -1.43 9.53
C GLY A 34 5.71 -0.32 9.63
N ARG A 35 5.56 0.53 8.61
CA ARG A 35 4.54 1.59 8.60
C ARG A 35 3.13 0.99 8.71
N THR A 36 2.33 1.55 9.61
CA THR A 36 0.91 1.23 9.84
C THR A 36 0.04 2.27 9.14
N THR A 37 -1.28 2.10 9.13
CA THR A 37 -2.19 3.13 8.61
C THR A 37 -2.21 4.36 9.53
N ALA A 38 -2.46 4.16 10.83
CA ALA A 38 -2.66 5.27 11.78
C ALA A 38 -2.18 4.97 13.21
N ARG A 39 -1.20 4.07 13.39
CA ARG A 39 -0.77 3.62 14.73
C ARG A 39 0.73 3.74 14.95
N PRO A 40 1.19 4.49 15.96
CA PRO A 40 2.60 4.47 16.34
C PRO A 40 2.99 3.06 16.81
N CYS A 41 4.15 2.56 16.40
CA CYS A 41 4.61 1.25 16.85
C CYS A 41 5.35 1.40 18.20
N PRO A 42 4.95 0.68 19.26
CA PRO A 42 5.64 0.76 20.56
C PRO A 42 7.08 0.22 20.52
N ILE A 43 7.41 -0.58 19.50
CA ILE A 43 8.73 -1.21 19.32
C ILE A 43 9.60 -0.39 18.35
N MET A 44 9.04 0.00 17.21
CA MET A 44 9.78 0.67 16.13
C MET A 44 9.75 2.20 16.25
N GLY A 45 8.77 2.76 16.96
CA GLY A 45 8.65 4.18 17.24
C GLY A 45 7.42 4.85 16.62
N PRO A 46 7.18 6.13 16.99
CA PRO A 46 5.97 6.85 16.62
C PRO A 46 5.88 7.18 15.12
N HIS A 47 7.03 7.24 14.43
CA HIS A 47 7.11 7.53 13.00
C HIS A 47 6.62 6.38 12.10
N MET A 48 6.24 5.23 12.66
CA MET A 48 5.52 4.18 11.94
C MET A 48 4.06 4.55 11.65
N ASP A 49 3.52 5.57 12.31
CA ASP A 49 2.18 6.08 12.03
C ASP A 49 2.10 6.66 10.60
N GLY A 50 1.34 6.00 9.74
CA GLY A 50 1.19 6.36 8.33
C GLY A 50 0.67 7.76 8.09
N ARG A 51 -0.09 8.34 9.03
CA ARG A 51 -0.57 9.72 8.95
C ARG A 51 0.58 10.70 8.97
N ILE A 52 1.52 10.52 9.89
CA ILE A 52 2.73 11.35 9.99
C ILE A 52 3.55 11.21 8.71
N GLY A 53 3.71 9.98 8.22
CA GLY A 53 4.42 9.71 6.97
C GLY A 53 3.78 10.40 5.75
N LEU A 54 2.45 10.37 5.64
CA LEU A 54 1.71 10.97 4.55
C LEU A 54 1.88 12.49 4.50
N PHE A 55 1.73 13.18 5.63
CA PHE A 55 1.95 14.63 5.69
C PHE A 55 3.38 15.00 5.29
N ILE A 56 4.38 14.31 5.83
CA ILE A 56 5.78 14.56 5.48
C ILE A 56 6.01 14.35 3.99
N ALA A 57 5.48 13.27 3.40
CA ALA A 57 5.63 12.96 1.98
C ALA A 57 5.00 14.04 1.08
N LEU A 58 3.73 14.39 1.32
CA LEU A 58 3.02 15.40 0.53
C LEU A 58 3.61 16.81 0.71
N GLU A 59 4.17 17.13 1.87
CA GLU A 59 4.82 18.42 2.07
C GLU A 59 6.24 18.49 1.47
N SER A 60 6.94 17.35 1.40
CA SER A 60 8.33 17.28 0.91
C SER A 60 8.43 17.14 -0.61
N HIS A 61 7.42 16.52 -1.24
CA HIS A 61 7.36 16.29 -2.68
C HIS A 61 6.32 17.22 -3.32
N GLY A 62 6.41 17.42 -4.62
CA GLY A 62 5.39 18.14 -5.37
C GLY A 62 5.93 19.05 -6.48
N PRO A 63 5.11 19.36 -7.50
CA PRO A 63 3.78 18.79 -7.75
C PRO A 63 3.86 17.29 -8.10
N ILE A 64 2.77 16.55 -7.86
CA ILE A 64 2.60 15.15 -8.26
C ILE A 64 1.28 15.03 -9.02
N ASP A 65 1.17 14.09 -9.95
CA ASP A 65 -0.06 13.86 -10.72
C ASP A 65 -0.90 12.70 -10.17
N ALA A 66 -0.27 11.80 -9.40
CA ALA A 66 -0.92 10.63 -8.81
C ALA A 66 -0.30 10.23 -7.46
N LEU A 67 -1.11 9.62 -6.59
CA LEU A 67 -0.68 9.07 -5.30
C LEU A 67 -1.25 7.66 -5.10
N ALA A 68 -0.40 6.64 -5.06
CA ALA A 68 -0.82 5.28 -4.73
C ALA A 68 -0.56 4.95 -3.24
N ILE A 69 -1.62 4.55 -2.51
CA ILE A 69 -1.54 4.16 -1.10
C ILE A 69 -1.76 2.64 -0.98
N MET A 70 -0.74 1.93 -0.47
CA MET A 70 -0.84 0.52 -0.10
C MET A 70 -0.31 0.32 1.33
N LEU A 71 -1.20 0.32 2.31
CA LEU A 71 -0.91 0.12 3.74
C LEU A 71 -1.93 -0.85 4.36
N GLY A 72 -1.73 -1.20 5.64
CA GLY A 72 -2.67 -2.04 6.41
C GLY A 72 -2.08 -3.38 6.86
N THR A 73 -1.03 -3.89 6.21
CA THR A 73 -0.43 -5.17 6.60
C THR A 73 0.07 -5.14 8.05
N ASN A 74 0.87 -4.13 8.43
CA ASN A 74 1.49 -4.07 9.75
C ASN A 74 0.48 -3.85 10.89
N ASP A 75 -0.71 -3.33 10.60
CA ASP A 75 -1.76 -3.15 11.58
C ASP A 75 -2.32 -4.49 12.08
N PHE A 76 -2.16 -5.57 11.30
CA PHE A 76 -2.51 -6.93 11.71
C PHE A 76 -1.51 -7.59 12.66
N LYS A 77 -0.41 -6.91 13.04
CA LYS A 77 0.47 -7.44 14.09
C LYS A 77 -0.32 -7.59 15.39
N ALA A 78 -0.14 -8.74 16.04
CA ALA A 78 -0.97 -9.17 17.17
C ALA A 78 -1.01 -8.14 18.31
N HIS A 79 0.08 -7.40 18.52
CA HIS A 79 0.18 -6.40 19.59
C HIS A 79 -0.61 -5.12 19.36
N PHE A 80 -1.06 -4.84 18.13
CA PHE A 80 -1.96 -3.71 17.87
C PHE A 80 -3.43 -4.05 18.12
N ASP A 81 -3.77 -5.34 18.05
CA ASP A 81 -5.13 -5.88 18.17
C ASP A 81 -6.18 -5.14 17.33
N ALA A 82 -5.79 -4.59 16.18
CA ALA A 82 -6.71 -3.89 15.29
C ALA A 82 -7.67 -4.89 14.61
N SER A 83 -8.91 -4.47 14.40
CA SER A 83 -9.86 -5.14 13.52
C SER A 83 -9.69 -4.66 12.07
N ALA A 84 -10.25 -5.39 11.10
CA ALA A 84 -10.24 -4.96 9.71
C ALA A 84 -11.01 -3.63 9.52
N ASP A 85 -12.10 -3.43 10.27
CA ASP A 85 -12.87 -2.18 10.27
C ASP A 85 -12.05 -1.00 10.80
N ASP A 86 -11.27 -1.18 11.86
CA ASP A 86 -10.36 -0.14 12.36
C ASP A 86 -9.37 0.28 11.27
N ILE A 87 -8.74 -0.70 10.62
CA ILE A 87 -7.73 -0.48 9.59
C ILE A 87 -8.35 0.21 8.37
N ALA A 88 -9.55 -0.17 7.96
CA ALA A 88 -10.28 0.46 6.87
C ALA A 88 -10.66 1.92 7.21
N SER A 89 -11.15 2.17 8.42
CA SER A 89 -11.43 3.54 8.89
C SER A 89 -10.15 4.40 8.87
N ASP A 90 -9.01 3.84 9.26
CA ASP A 90 -7.72 4.53 9.24
C ASP A 90 -7.26 4.85 7.80
N ILE A 91 -7.52 3.98 6.82
CA ILE A 91 -7.34 4.28 5.39
C ILE A 91 -8.26 5.41 4.93
N GLY A 92 -9.52 5.41 5.35
CA GLY A 92 -10.46 6.48 5.04
C GLY A 92 -9.88 7.85 5.40
N PHE A 93 -9.24 7.98 6.56
CA PHE A 93 -8.53 9.19 6.96
C PHE A 93 -7.39 9.57 6.00
N LEU A 94 -6.56 8.60 5.56
CA LEU A 94 -5.47 8.89 4.61
C LEU A 94 -6.01 9.39 3.27
N LEU A 95 -7.13 8.83 2.80
CA LEU A 95 -7.81 9.30 1.59
C LEU A 95 -8.40 10.70 1.78
N ASP A 96 -9.02 10.98 2.93
CA ASP A 96 -9.55 12.31 3.25
C ASP A 96 -8.45 13.38 3.24
N VAL A 97 -7.25 13.05 3.74
CA VAL A 97 -6.09 13.95 3.64
C VAL A 97 -5.67 14.16 2.19
N ALA A 98 -5.54 13.09 1.41
CA ALA A 98 -5.15 13.18 0.00
C ALA A 98 -6.15 13.99 -0.84
N LEU A 99 -7.44 13.93 -0.52
CA LEU A 99 -8.53 14.65 -1.21
C LEU A 99 -8.79 16.05 -0.66
N SER A 100 -8.14 16.45 0.43
CA SER A 100 -8.39 17.76 1.04
C SER A 100 -8.01 18.89 0.08
N GLU A 101 -8.81 19.98 0.08
CA GLU A 101 -8.62 21.13 -0.81
C GLU A 101 -7.21 21.72 -0.69
N ASP A 102 -6.72 21.92 0.54
CA ASP A 102 -5.37 22.44 0.81
C ASP A 102 -4.27 21.57 0.17
N VAL A 103 -4.41 20.24 0.24
CA VAL A 103 -3.46 19.30 -0.36
C VAL A 103 -3.58 19.32 -1.88
N GLN A 104 -4.79 19.24 -2.41
CA GLN A 104 -5.03 19.24 -3.86
C GLN A 104 -4.54 20.54 -4.52
N GLU A 105 -4.84 21.70 -3.93
CA GLU A 105 -4.37 23.00 -4.43
C GLU A 105 -2.84 23.11 -4.44
N ARG A 106 -2.16 22.62 -3.39
CA ARG A 106 -0.68 22.64 -3.30
C ARG A 106 -0.02 21.92 -4.47
N HIS A 107 -0.59 20.80 -4.90
CA HIS A 107 -0.03 19.96 -5.95
C HIS A 107 -0.58 20.30 -7.35
N GLY A 108 -1.57 21.18 -7.46
CA GLY A 108 -2.25 21.50 -8.73
C GLY A 108 -3.29 20.46 -9.14
N GLY A 109 -3.74 19.62 -8.20
CA GLY A 109 -4.58 18.46 -8.42
C GLY A 109 -3.76 17.18 -8.63
N PHE A 110 -4.19 16.06 -8.05
CA PHE A 110 -3.65 14.72 -8.35
C PHE A 110 -4.69 13.64 -8.06
N GLU A 111 -4.53 12.48 -8.71
CA GLU A 111 -5.42 11.34 -8.53
C GLU A 111 -4.91 10.39 -7.42
N PRO A 112 -5.64 10.20 -6.31
CA PRO A 112 -5.33 9.16 -5.34
C PRO A 112 -5.81 7.78 -5.85
N PHE A 113 -5.03 6.75 -5.57
CA PHE A 113 -5.36 5.35 -5.80
C PHE A 113 -5.20 4.55 -4.52
N LEU A 114 -6.23 3.81 -4.13
CA LEU A 114 -6.16 2.88 -3.01
C LEU A 114 -5.83 1.47 -3.49
N ILE A 115 -4.80 0.88 -2.91
CA ILE A 115 -4.42 -0.52 -3.16
C ILE A 115 -4.56 -1.30 -1.85
N ALA A 116 -5.43 -2.31 -1.82
CA ALA A 116 -5.43 -3.28 -0.73
C ALA A 116 -4.20 -4.20 -0.87
N PRO A 117 -3.35 -4.34 0.16
CA PRO A 117 -2.25 -5.30 0.12
C PRO A 117 -2.78 -6.74 0.09
N PRO A 118 -2.02 -7.71 -0.44
CA PRO A 118 -2.40 -9.12 -0.30
C PRO A 118 -2.49 -9.49 1.19
N ALA A 119 -3.48 -10.30 1.54
CA ALA A 119 -3.75 -10.67 2.92
C ALA A 119 -2.53 -11.40 3.55
N PRO A 120 -2.00 -10.91 4.69
CA PRO A 120 -0.94 -11.61 5.40
C PRO A 120 -1.45 -12.92 6.01
N PHE A 121 -0.54 -13.87 6.21
CA PHE A 121 -0.82 -15.11 6.92
C PHE A 121 0.33 -15.50 7.86
N GLU A 122 0.04 -16.32 8.86
CA GLU A 122 1.04 -16.73 9.84
C GLU A 122 2.02 -17.74 9.23
N ALA A 123 3.26 -17.31 8.96
CA ALA A 123 4.32 -18.19 8.48
C ALA A 123 5.72 -17.76 8.96
N GLY A 124 6.64 -18.73 8.95
CA GLY A 124 8.06 -18.49 9.23
C GLY A 124 8.33 -17.80 10.57
N ILE A 125 9.33 -16.92 10.58
CA ILE A 125 9.76 -16.20 11.78
C ILE A 125 8.78 -15.10 12.24
N MET A 126 7.82 -14.73 11.40
CA MET A 126 6.84 -13.67 11.67
C MET A 126 5.49 -14.20 12.16
N ALA A 127 5.30 -15.53 12.20
CA ALA A 127 4.04 -16.16 12.59
C ALA A 127 3.52 -15.67 13.96
N ASP A 128 4.39 -15.58 14.97
CA ASP A 128 4.01 -15.11 16.31
C ASP A 128 3.68 -13.61 16.33
N GLU A 129 4.41 -12.80 15.56
CA GLU A 129 4.19 -11.34 15.48
C GLU A 129 2.83 -11.02 14.82
N PHE A 130 2.38 -11.88 13.90
CA PHE A 130 1.14 -11.77 13.15
C PHE A 130 0.07 -12.79 13.55
N ALA A 131 0.15 -13.33 14.77
CA ALA A 131 -0.83 -14.30 15.25
C ALA A 131 -2.28 -13.79 15.13
N GLY A 132 -3.11 -14.49 14.37
CA GLY A 132 -4.52 -14.14 14.10
C GLY A 132 -4.74 -13.32 12.82
N ALA A 133 -3.67 -12.90 12.13
CA ALA A 133 -3.75 -12.06 10.95
C ALA A 133 -4.53 -12.72 9.81
N THR A 134 -4.37 -14.03 9.56
CA THR A 134 -5.09 -14.72 8.46
C THR A 134 -6.59 -14.59 8.59
N GLN A 135 -7.12 -14.65 9.82
CA GLN A 135 -8.55 -14.53 10.05
C GLN A 135 -9.01 -13.07 10.01
N LYS A 136 -8.21 -12.15 10.57
CA LYS A 136 -8.55 -10.72 10.62
C LYS A 136 -8.49 -10.06 9.24
N ALA A 137 -7.57 -10.46 8.37
CA ALA A 137 -7.36 -9.84 7.08
C ALA A 137 -8.34 -10.28 5.98
N ARG A 138 -9.23 -11.25 6.22
CA ARG A 138 -10.07 -11.85 5.18
C ARG A 138 -10.95 -10.84 4.43
N ASP A 139 -11.49 -9.87 5.16
CA ASP A 139 -12.49 -8.95 4.62
C ASP A 139 -11.87 -7.59 4.26
N ILE A 140 -10.54 -7.42 4.41
CA ILE A 140 -9.89 -6.11 4.29
C ILE A 140 -10.04 -5.49 2.90
N ALA A 141 -9.94 -6.29 1.84
CA ALA A 141 -10.09 -5.80 0.47
C ALA A 141 -11.51 -5.28 0.19
N ALA A 142 -12.54 -5.97 0.71
CA ALA A 142 -13.93 -5.52 0.57
C ALA A 142 -14.19 -4.23 1.34
N LEU A 143 -13.61 -4.10 2.54
CA LEU A 143 -13.71 -2.88 3.34
C LEU A 143 -12.99 -1.70 2.67
N TYR A 144 -11.81 -1.93 2.09
CA TYR A 144 -11.07 -0.90 1.35
C TYR A 144 -11.83 -0.46 0.10
N ALA A 145 -12.42 -1.40 -0.65
CA ALA A 145 -13.27 -1.08 -1.79
C ALA A 145 -14.43 -0.15 -1.38
N ALA A 146 -15.06 -0.42 -0.24
CA ALA A 146 -16.13 0.42 0.29
C ALA A 146 -15.63 1.81 0.73
N GLU A 147 -14.42 1.94 1.28
CA GLU A 147 -13.83 3.24 1.64
C GLU A 147 -13.47 4.08 0.41
N ALA A 148 -12.99 3.43 -0.65
CA ALA A 148 -12.69 4.06 -1.92
C ALA A 148 -13.96 4.53 -2.65
N GLU A 149 -14.99 3.68 -2.70
CA GLU A 149 -16.29 4.01 -3.31
C GLU A 149 -16.94 5.24 -2.66
N LYS A 150 -16.90 5.35 -1.32
CA LYS A 150 -17.43 6.52 -0.58
C LYS A 150 -16.80 7.84 -1.00
N ARG A 151 -15.59 7.80 -1.57
CA ARG A 151 -14.74 8.97 -1.88
C ARG A 151 -14.48 9.14 -3.37
N ASP A 152 -15.05 8.28 -4.22
CA ASP A 152 -14.80 8.24 -5.67
C ASP A 152 -13.30 8.06 -5.99
N VAL A 153 -12.62 7.19 -5.23
CA VAL A 153 -11.20 6.88 -5.38
C VAL A 153 -11.03 5.56 -6.12
N GLY A 154 -10.09 5.50 -7.07
CA GLY A 154 -9.76 4.24 -7.74
C GLY A 154 -9.26 3.18 -6.76
N PHE A 155 -9.81 1.96 -6.83
CA PHE A 155 -9.44 0.84 -5.96
C PHE A 155 -8.86 -0.37 -6.72
N PHE A 156 -7.77 -0.92 -6.20
CA PHE A 156 -7.16 -2.17 -6.69
C PHE A 156 -6.89 -3.16 -5.55
N ASP A 157 -7.26 -4.43 -5.73
CA ASP A 157 -6.92 -5.51 -4.81
C ASP A 157 -5.65 -6.23 -5.28
N ALA A 158 -4.52 -6.00 -4.61
CA ALA A 158 -3.27 -6.68 -4.93
C ALA A 158 -3.35 -8.20 -4.66
N GLY A 159 -4.20 -8.64 -3.72
CA GLY A 159 -4.46 -10.04 -3.43
C GLY A 159 -5.11 -10.80 -4.60
N SER A 160 -5.70 -10.10 -5.57
CA SER A 160 -6.27 -10.69 -6.78
C SER A 160 -5.21 -11.17 -7.79
N VAL A 161 -3.98 -10.63 -7.70
CA VAL A 161 -2.89 -10.92 -8.66
C VAL A 161 -1.65 -11.52 -8.02
N ILE A 162 -1.41 -11.25 -6.73
CA ILE A 162 -0.25 -11.77 -5.99
C ILE A 162 -0.66 -12.28 -4.60
N ARG A 163 0.25 -13.01 -3.96
CA ARG A 163 0.14 -13.45 -2.57
C ARG A 163 1.45 -13.19 -1.83
N CYS A 164 1.40 -13.11 -0.51
CA CYS A 164 2.62 -13.08 0.31
C CYS A 164 3.42 -14.38 0.15
N SER A 165 4.73 -14.28 0.33
CA SER A 165 5.68 -15.39 0.24
C SER A 165 5.46 -16.38 1.38
N ASP A 166 5.56 -17.69 1.09
CA ASP A 166 5.49 -18.75 2.09
C ASP A 166 6.68 -18.73 3.10
N VAL A 167 7.70 -17.88 2.86
CA VAL A 167 8.87 -17.72 3.74
C VAL A 167 8.50 -17.08 5.08
N ASP A 168 7.69 -16.02 5.05
CA ASP A 168 7.28 -15.28 6.26
C ASP A 168 5.80 -14.87 6.28
N GLY A 169 5.06 -15.07 5.19
CA GLY A 169 3.64 -14.76 5.10
C GLY A 169 3.32 -13.27 4.97
N ILE A 170 4.33 -12.41 4.84
CA ILE A 170 4.20 -10.94 4.84
C ILE A 170 4.79 -10.29 3.59
N HIS A 171 6.02 -10.68 3.20
CA HIS A 171 6.75 -10.04 2.10
C HIS A 171 6.50 -10.72 0.76
N PHE A 172 6.88 -10.04 -0.33
CA PHE A 172 6.69 -10.53 -1.69
C PHE A 172 7.97 -11.18 -2.20
N ASP A 173 7.83 -12.17 -3.08
CA ASP A 173 8.96 -12.63 -3.87
C ASP A 173 9.23 -11.69 -5.05
N ALA A 174 10.36 -11.89 -5.74
CA ALA A 174 10.76 -11.06 -6.86
C ALA A 174 9.75 -11.08 -8.02
N ALA A 175 9.13 -12.24 -8.28
CA ALA A 175 8.16 -12.39 -9.37
C ALA A 175 6.86 -11.65 -9.06
N ALA A 176 6.42 -11.65 -7.81
CA ALA A 176 5.25 -10.93 -7.34
C ALA A 176 5.43 -9.41 -7.50
N HIS A 177 6.64 -8.86 -7.30
CA HIS A 177 6.88 -7.45 -7.59
C HIS A 177 6.69 -7.10 -9.07
N ASP A 178 7.19 -7.93 -9.99
CA ASP A 178 6.99 -7.74 -11.43
C ASP A 178 5.51 -7.83 -11.83
N VAL A 179 4.78 -8.81 -11.29
CA VAL A 179 3.34 -8.99 -11.54
C VAL A 179 2.53 -7.82 -11.00
N LEU A 180 2.75 -7.44 -9.74
CA LEU A 180 2.04 -6.34 -9.08
C LEU A 180 2.29 -5.02 -9.80
N GLY A 181 3.55 -4.70 -10.13
CA GLY A 181 3.89 -3.42 -10.76
C GLY A 181 3.20 -3.24 -12.10
N ARG A 182 3.13 -4.29 -12.93
CA ARG A 182 2.41 -4.25 -14.22
C ARG A 182 0.91 -4.13 -14.02
N ALA A 183 0.33 -4.91 -13.11
CA ALA A 183 -1.10 -4.88 -12.85
C ALA A 183 -1.57 -3.51 -12.31
N VAL A 184 -0.78 -2.88 -11.43
CA VAL A 184 -1.07 -1.54 -10.92
C VAL A 184 -0.92 -0.48 -12.01
N ALA A 185 0.07 -0.61 -12.90
CA ALA A 185 0.20 0.29 -14.06
C ALA A 185 -1.02 0.22 -14.99
N ASP A 186 -1.44 -0.99 -15.36
CA ASP A 186 -2.63 -1.20 -16.21
C ASP A 186 -3.89 -0.62 -15.53
N PHE A 187 -4.01 -0.82 -14.21
CA PHE A 187 -5.09 -0.26 -13.41
C PHE A 187 -5.10 1.28 -13.42
N ILE A 188 -3.99 1.93 -13.05
CA ILE A 188 -3.86 3.40 -13.04
C ILE A 188 -4.17 3.98 -14.42
N GLN A 189 -3.63 3.38 -15.48
CA GLN A 189 -3.87 3.84 -16.85
C GLN A 189 -5.36 3.76 -17.20
N SER A 190 -6.04 2.69 -16.78
CA SER A 190 -7.48 2.52 -17.03
C SER A 190 -8.33 3.57 -16.31
N GLU A 191 -7.99 3.92 -15.06
CA GLU A 191 -8.72 4.95 -14.30
C GLU A 191 -8.49 6.35 -14.87
N MET A 192 -7.24 6.69 -15.23
CA MET A 192 -6.92 8.00 -15.77
C MET A 192 -7.57 8.24 -17.14
N GLN A 193 -7.76 7.18 -17.94
CA GLN A 193 -8.51 7.26 -19.19
C GLN A 193 -10.02 7.45 -18.95
N ARG A 194 -10.58 6.89 -17.87
CA ARG A 194 -11.99 7.11 -17.49
C ARG A 194 -12.25 8.54 -17.01
N ALA A 195 -11.26 9.17 -16.37
CA ALA A 195 -11.36 10.53 -15.86
C ALA A 195 -11.28 11.62 -16.97
N THR A 196 -10.85 11.26 -18.18
CA THR A 196 -10.77 12.20 -19.32
C THR A 196 -12.09 12.14 -20.13
N PRO A 197 -12.88 13.22 -20.19
CA PRO A 197 -14.17 13.25 -20.90
C PRO A 197 -14.07 13.12 -22.43
#